data_AF-A0A8H8RS59-F1
#
_entry.id   AF-A0A8H8RS59-F1
#
_cell.length_a   1.000
_cell.length_b   1.000
_cell.length_c   1.000
_cell.angle_alpha   90.00
_cell.angle_beta   90.00
_cell.angle_gamma   90.00
#
_symmetry.space_group_name_H-M   'P 1'
#
loop_
_entity.id
_entity.type
_entity.pdbx_description
1 polymer ?
#
loop_
_entity_poly.entity_id
_entity_poly.type
_entity_poly.pdbx_seq_one_letter_code
_entity_poly.pdbx_strand_id
1 'polypeptide(L)'
;MPSADDQYESQNDPVAQGVPAGDAQDNDYVSRTGQKQGPIPVQSDEADVEDPIDADTADSDQQLANDDKDAIDQSNILGSRTRHVKPSGGYREPGDEEGLPGPDDGTSSGRQ
;
A
#
# COMPACT_ATOMS: atom_id res chain seq x y z
N MET A 1 -2.44 1.51 55.91
CA MET A 1 -2.38 2.78 55.17
C MET A 1 -1.86 2.44 53.79
N PRO A 2 -2.54 2.83 52.70
CA PRO A 2 -1.98 2.71 51.36
C PRO A 2 -0.68 3.52 51.27
N SER A 3 0.29 3.02 50.53
CA SER A 3 1.58 3.69 50.32
C SER A 3 1.42 4.92 49.43
N ALA A 4 2.46 5.78 49.40
CA ALA A 4 2.46 6.95 48.53
C ALA A 4 2.39 6.55 47.04
N ASP A 5 2.97 5.40 46.68
CA ASP A 5 2.90 4.83 45.34
C ASP A 5 1.47 4.35 45.02
N ASP A 6 0.80 3.64 45.95
CA ASP A 6 -0.61 3.23 45.78
C ASP A 6 -1.55 4.45 45.60
N GLN A 7 -1.25 5.54 46.30
CA GLN A 7 -1.99 6.80 46.19
C GLN A 7 -1.73 7.52 44.87
N TYR A 8 -0.49 7.49 44.36
CA TYR A 8 -0.13 8.07 43.07
C TYR A 8 -0.76 7.30 41.92
N GLU A 9 -0.72 5.97 41.97
CA GLU A 9 -1.37 5.09 40.99
C GLU A 9 -2.89 5.29 41.04
N SER A 10 -3.57 5.23 42.19
CA SER A 10 -5.03 5.44 42.21
C SER A 10 -5.51 6.80 41.67
N GLN A 11 -4.66 7.83 41.69
CA GLN A 11 -4.98 9.17 41.19
C GLN A 11 -4.65 9.35 39.70
N ASN A 12 -3.65 8.63 39.18
CA ASN A 12 -3.13 8.84 37.82
C ASN A 12 -3.27 7.62 36.91
N ASP A 13 -3.52 6.44 37.47
CA ASP A 13 -3.94 5.26 36.73
C ASP A 13 -5.32 5.58 36.16
N PRO A 14 -5.47 5.65 34.83
CA PRO A 14 -6.77 5.75 34.22
C PRO A 14 -7.50 4.43 34.49
N VAL A 15 -8.05 4.27 35.69
CA VAL A 15 -9.28 3.51 35.90
C VAL A 15 -10.17 3.86 34.71
N ALA A 16 -10.72 2.83 34.04
CA ALA A 16 -11.45 2.83 32.77
C ALA A 16 -12.72 3.73 32.73
N GLN A 17 -12.66 4.92 33.30
CA GLN A 17 -13.67 5.92 33.56
C GLN A 17 -13.16 7.22 32.96
N GLY A 18 -13.40 7.39 31.66
CA GLY A 18 -13.10 8.63 30.95
C GLY A 18 -12.18 8.48 29.76
N VAL A 19 -11.54 7.32 29.56
CA VAL A 19 -11.02 6.97 28.23
C VAL A 19 -12.25 6.71 27.35
N PRO A 20 -12.46 7.45 26.26
CA PRO A 20 -13.50 7.10 25.32
C PRO A 20 -13.22 5.68 24.85
N ALA A 21 -14.11 4.75 25.17
CA ALA A 21 -14.21 3.51 24.44
C ALA A 21 -14.71 3.93 23.05
N GLY A 22 -13.77 4.29 22.16
CA GLY A 22 -14.11 4.69 20.81
C GLY A 22 -15.00 3.64 20.14
N ASP A 23 -15.94 4.07 19.31
CA ASP A 23 -16.68 3.14 18.48
C ASP A 23 -15.78 2.72 17.32
N ALA A 24 -15.48 1.42 17.20
CA ALA A 24 -14.69 0.90 16.09
C ALA A 24 -15.42 1.01 14.74
N GLN A 25 -16.72 1.32 14.75
CA GLN A 25 -17.55 1.58 13.57
C GLN A 25 -17.68 3.09 13.25
N ASP A 26 -17.01 3.96 14.03
CA ASP A 26 -17.02 5.39 13.76
C ASP A 26 -16.39 5.67 12.39
N ASN A 27 -17.10 6.44 11.57
CA ASN A 27 -16.72 6.77 10.20
C ASN A 27 -16.59 8.29 10.00
N ASP A 28 -16.40 9.07 11.08
CA ASP A 28 -16.23 10.52 11.03
C ASP A 28 -15.00 10.98 10.24
N TYR A 29 -14.03 10.08 10.02
CA TYR A 29 -12.84 10.31 9.18
C TYR A 29 -13.10 10.16 7.67
N VAL A 30 -14.26 9.64 7.27
CA VAL A 30 -14.60 9.37 5.87
C VAL A 30 -14.86 10.67 5.10
N SER A 31 -14.51 10.68 3.81
CA SER A 31 -14.73 11.85 2.97
C SER A 31 -16.20 12.26 2.89
N ARG A 32 -16.45 13.55 3.14
CA ARG A 32 -17.78 14.15 3.11
C ARG A 32 -18.38 14.14 1.71
N THR A 33 -19.71 14.28 1.64
CA THR A 33 -20.44 14.44 0.37
C THR A 33 -19.86 15.58 -0.47
N GLY A 34 -19.48 15.30 -1.72
CA GLY A 34 -18.80 16.24 -2.62
C GLY A 34 -17.27 16.23 -2.57
N GLN A 35 -16.66 15.67 -1.51
CA GLN A 35 -15.21 15.41 -1.46
C GLN A 35 -14.85 13.98 -1.87
N LYS A 36 -15.83 13.08 -1.95
CA LYS A 36 -15.64 11.70 -2.42
C LYS A 36 -15.12 11.60 -3.87
N GLN A 37 -15.29 12.65 -4.68
CA GLN A 37 -14.77 12.74 -6.05
C GLN A 37 -13.43 13.51 -6.13
N GLY A 38 -12.84 13.86 -4.99
CA GLY A 38 -11.54 14.52 -4.92
C GLY A 38 -10.38 13.60 -5.32
N PRO A 39 -9.15 14.13 -5.43
CA PRO A 39 -7.98 13.37 -5.89
C PRO A 39 -7.66 12.14 -5.03
N ILE A 40 -7.93 12.21 -3.72
CA ILE A 40 -7.70 11.11 -2.78
C ILE A 40 -8.86 11.10 -1.77
N PRO A 41 -9.93 10.33 -2.03
CA PRO A 41 -11.02 10.17 -1.07
C PRO A 41 -10.66 9.13 0.00
N VAL A 42 -11.05 9.43 1.23
CA VAL A 42 -11.00 8.49 2.37
C VAL A 42 -12.30 7.71 2.42
N GLN A 43 -12.22 6.38 2.46
CA GLN A 43 -13.34 5.45 2.53
C GLN A 43 -13.53 4.94 3.96
N SER A 44 -14.73 4.41 4.26
CA SER A 44 -15.03 3.73 5.53
C SER A 44 -14.31 2.39 5.62
N ASP A 45 -14.08 1.90 6.83
CA ASP A 45 -13.50 0.57 7.05
C ASP A 45 -14.41 -0.56 6.50
N GLU A 46 -15.73 -0.36 6.51
CA GLU A 46 -16.71 -1.31 5.96
C GLU A 46 -16.98 -1.11 4.47
N ALA A 47 -16.27 -0.20 3.78
CA ALA A 47 -16.48 -0.01 2.35
C ALA A 47 -16.10 -1.27 1.58
N ASP A 48 -17.00 -1.73 0.69
CA ASP A 48 -16.68 -2.82 -0.22
C ASP A 48 -15.49 -2.43 -1.09
N VAL A 49 -14.48 -3.30 -1.10
CA VAL A 49 -13.33 -3.19 -2.00
C VAL A 49 -13.57 -4.12 -3.18
N GLU A 50 -13.29 -3.64 -4.39
CA GLU A 50 -13.37 -4.47 -5.59
C GLU A 50 -12.37 -5.62 -5.48
N ASP A 51 -12.88 -6.84 -5.38
CA ASP A 51 -12.07 -8.05 -5.48
C ASP A 51 -11.93 -8.42 -6.96
N PRO A 52 -10.72 -8.37 -7.54
CA PRO A 52 -10.51 -8.75 -8.93
C PRO A 52 -10.70 -10.26 -9.16
N ILE A 53 -10.85 -11.05 -8.11
CA ILE A 53 -10.99 -12.50 -8.17
C ILE A 53 -12.48 -12.87 -8.25
N ASP A 54 -12.85 -13.62 -9.28
CA ASP A 54 -14.19 -14.21 -9.39
C ASP A 54 -14.27 -15.48 -8.53
N ALA A 55 -14.95 -15.37 -7.38
CA ALA A 55 -15.08 -16.45 -6.41
C ALA A 55 -15.74 -17.73 -6.97
N ASP A 56 -16.56 -17.63 -8.02
CA ASP A 56 -17.22 -18.79 -8.62
C ASP A 56 -16.24 -19.64 -9.46
N THR A 57 -15.16 -19.03 -9.94
CA THR A 57 -14.21 -19.67 -10.86
C THR A 57 -12.81 -19.83 -10.29
N ALA A 58 -12.45 -19.03 -9.29
CA ALA A 58 -11.13 -19.03 -8.67
C ALA A 58 -10.73 -20.40 -8.09
N ASP A 59 -11.65 -21.10 -7.44
CA ASP A 59 -11.43 -22.42 -6.82
C ASP A 59 -11.77 -23.59 -7.76
N SER A 60 -11.90 -23.34 -9.07
CA SER A 60 -12.25 -24.39 -10.03
C SER A 60 -11.04 -25.22 -10.48
N ASP A 61 -11.29 -26.49 -10.81
CA ASP A 61 -10.28 -27.38 -11.43
C ASP A 61 -9.71 -26.80 -12.74
N GLN A 62 -10.51 -26.00 -13.46
CA GLN A 62 -10.08 -25.33 -14.67
C GLN A 62 -9.01 -24.27 -14.37
N GLN A 63 -9.18 -23.50 -13.29
CA GLN A 63 -8.21 -22.49 -12.88
C GLN A 63 -6.90 -23.14 -12.46
N LEU A 64 -6.93 -24.21 -11.65
CA LEU A 64 -5.74 -24.98 -11.29
C LEU A 64 -4.97 -25.48 -12.53
N ALA A 65 -5.69 -26.00 -13.52
CA ALA A 65 -5.07 -26.48 -14.76
C ALA A 65 -4.45 -25.35 -15.61
N ASN A 66 -4.93 -24.12 -15.51
CA ASN A 66 -4.32 -22.97 -16.18
C ASN A 66 -3.09 -22.50 -15.42
N ASP A 67 -3.19 -22.38 -14.09
CA ASP A 67 -2.09 -22.02 -13.21
C ASP A 67 -0.90 -22.98 -13.40
N ASP A 68 -1.17 -24.29 -13.48
CA ASP A 68 -0.15 -25.30 -13.75
C ASP A 68 0.56 -25.11 -15.10
N LYS A 69 -0.16 -24.63 -16.13
CA LYS A 69 0.42 -24.36 -17.46
C LYS A 69 1.26 -23.09 -17.44
N ASP A 70 0.76 -22.05 -16.78
CA ASP A 70 1.44 -20.76 -16.69
C ASP A 70 2.71 -20.87 -15.82
N ALA A 71 2.66 -21.66 -14.74
CA ALA A 71 3.80 -21.90 -13.86
C ALA A 71 4.98 -22.59 -14.56
N ILE A 72 4.70 -23.44 -15.56
CA ILE A 72 5.73 -24.14 -16.34
C ILE A 72 6.06 -23.43 -17.66
N ASP A 73 5.43 -22.29 -17.95
CA ASP A 73 5.65 -21.58 -19.21
C ASP A 73 7.06 -20.98 -19.27
N GLN A 74 7.90 -21.62 -20.08
CA GLN A 74 9.27 -21.20 -20.30
C GLN A 74 9.38 -19.94 -21.17
N SER A 75 8.30 -19.47 -21.79
CA SER A 75 8.31 -18.24 -22.61
C SER A 75 8.62 -17.00 -21.78
N ASN A 76 8.21 -17.00 -20.50
CA ASN A 76 8.49 -15.95 -19.52
C ASN A 76 9.88 -16.10 -18.87
N ILE A 77 10.62 -17.16 -19.18
CA ILE A 77 11.95 -17.40 -18.63
C ILE A 77 13.00 -16.90 -19.61
N LEU A 78 13.91 -16.06 -19.11
CA LEU A 78 15.08 -15.65 -19.87
C LEU A 78 15.94 -16.89 -20.18
N GLY A 79 16.07 -17.24 -21.46
CA GLY A 79 16.82 -18.42 -21.92
C GLY A 79 18.35 -18.35 -21.72
N SER A 80 18.86 -17.33 -21.03
CA SER A 80 20.29 -17.17 -20.76
C SER A 80 20.56 -16.67 -19.34
N ARG A 81 21.78 -16.92 -18.85
CA ARG A 81 22.20 -16.49 -17.51
C ARG A 81 22.41 -14.98 -17.51
N THR A 82 21.70 -14.26 -16.65
CA THR A 82 21.89 -12.81 -16.45
C THR A 82 23.06 -12.46 -15.53
N ARG A 83 23.55 -13.44 -14.74
CA ARG A 83 24.62 -13.21 -13.78
C ARG A 83 25.93 -12.84 -14.51
N HIS A 84 26.54 -11.72 -14.12
CA HIS A 84 27.74 -11.13 -14.71
C HIS A 84 27.59 -10.63 -16.15
N VAL A 85 26.38 -10.60 -16.71
CA VAL A 85 26.12 -10.00 -18.02
C VAL A 85 26.09 -8.48 -17.88
N LYS A 86 26.83 -7.78 -18.75
CA LYS A 86 26.77 -6.31 -18.81
C LYS A 86 25.42 -5.90 -19.41
N PRO A 87 24.74 -4.88 -18.86
CA PRO A 87 23.50 -4.37 -19.46
C PRO A 87 23.72 -3.92 -20.91
N SER A 88 22.69 -4.02 -21.74
CA SER A 88 22.68 -3.43 -23.08
C SER A 88 22.84 -1.91 -22.95
N GLY A 89 23.85 -1.33 -23.60
CA GLY A 89 24.24 0.07 -23.41
C GLY A 89 25.39 0.27 -22.41
N GLY A 90 25.75 -0.77 -21.66
CA GLY A 90 26.82 -0.75 -20.68
C GLY A 90 26.47 0.02 -19.40
N TYR A 91 27.46 0.14 -18.51
CA TYR A 91 27.35 1.02 -17.35
C TYR A 91 27.75 2.42 -17.80
N ARG A 92 26.75 3.25 -18.09
CA ARG A 92 26.93 4.66 -18.42
C ARG A 92 26.06 5.47 -17.45
N GLU A 93 26.65 6.51 -16.88
CA GLU A 93 25.91 7.48 -16.09
C GLU A 93 24.99 8.29 -17.01
N PRO A 94 23.74 8.57 -16.60
CA PRO A 94 22.86 9.47 -17.34
C PRO A 94 23.59 10.78 -17.64
N GLY A 95 23.44 11.30 -18.86
CA GLY A 95 23.94 12.64 -19.19
C GLY A 95 23.24 13.72 -18.36
N ASP A 96 23.83 14.92 -18.30
CA ASP A 96 23.31 16.05 -17.50
C ASP A 96 21.84 16.40 -17.81
N GLU A 97 21.36 16.07 -19.02
CA GLU A 97 20.01 16.33 -19.51
C GLU A 97 19.14 15.06 -19.60
N GLU A 98 19.69 13.88 -19.31
CA GLU A 98 19.00 12.59 -19.46
C GLU A 98 18.12 12.30 -18.24
N GLY A 99 16.80 12.23 -18.43
CA GLY A 99 15.83 12.01 -17.36
C GLY A 99 15.33 13.28 -16.67
N LEU A 100 15.86 14.45 -17.07
CA LEU A 100 15.28 15.74 -16.71
C LEU A 100 14.15 16.10 -17.70
N PRO A 101 13.04 16.72 -17.23
CA PRO A 101 12.04 17.26 -18.14
C PRO A 101 12.65 18.36 -19.00
N GLY A 102 12.16 18.49 -20.23
CA GLY A 102 12.72 19.42 -21.21
C GLY A 102 12.68 20.87 -20.73
N PRO A 103 13.49 21.77 -21.33
CA PRO A 103 13.50 23.19 -20.98
C PRO A 103 12.12 23.87 -21.13
N ASP A 104 11.23 23.29 -21.96
CA ASP A 104 9.87 23.77 -22.17
C ASP A 104 8.86 23.30 -21.09
N ASP A 105 9.19 22.26 -20.32
CA ASP A 105 8.30 21.65 -19.31
C ASP A 105 8.43 22.28 -17.92
N GLY A 106 9.42 23.15 -17.68
CA GLY A 106 9.52 24.04 -16.51
C GLY A 106 9.50 23.38 -15.12
N THR A 107 9.61 22.06 -15.02
CA THR A 107 9.39 21.29 -13.78
C THR A 107 10.69 20.69 -13.26
N SER A 108 11.48 21.45 -12.49
CA SER A 108 12.60 20.86 -11.75
C SER A 108 12.09 20.06 -10.55
N SER A 109 12.30 18.75 -10.52
CA SER A 109 11.90 17.89 -9.40
C SER A 109 12.89 18.01 -8.22
N GLY A 110 12.83 19.13 -7.49
CA GLY A 110 13.42 19.25 -6.17
C GLY A 110 12.35 19.03 -5.10
N ARG A 111 12.37 17.89 -4.40
CA ARG A 111 11.71 17.81 -3.08
C ARG A 111 12.68 18.41 -2.05
N GLN A 112 12.17 19.37 -1.27
CA GLN A 112 12.89 20.12 -0.22
C GLN A 112 13.38 19.22 0.91
#